data_AF-A0A7Z0TJB1-F1
#
_entry.id   AF-A0A7Z0TJB1-F1
#
_cell.length_a   1.000
_cell.length_b   1.000
_cell.length_c   1.000
_cell.angle_alpha   90.00
_cell.angle_beta   90.00
_cell.angle_gamma   90.00
#
_symmetry.space_group_name_H-M   'P 1'
#
loop_
_entity.id
_entity.type
_entity.pdbx_description
1 polymer ?
#
loop_
_entity_poly.entity_id
_entity_poly.type
_entity_poly.pdbx_seq_one_letter_code
_entity_poly.pdbx_strand_id
1 'polypeptide(L)' 'MTDIQALLLSRIREVEDYPEPGVRFKDITPLLADPAAFAALTDALADIAVRTGATKI' A
#
# COMPACT_ATOMS: atom_id res chain seq x y z
N MET A 1 -4.16 -10.50 -11.56
CA MET A 1 -3.42 -9.75 -10.51
C MET A 1 -1.96 -9.82 -10.90
N THR A 2 -1.25 -8.69 -10.96
CA THR A 2 0.21 -8.75 -11.08
C THR A 2 0.81 -9.32 -9.79
N ASP A 3 2.00 -9.91 -9.85
CA ASP A 3 2.66 -10.50 -8.67
C ASP A 3 2.84 -9.48 -7.55
N ILE A 4 3.14 -8.22 -7.91
CA ILE A 4 3.24 -7.11 -6.96
C ILE A 4 1.89 -6.77 -6.31
N GLN A 5 0.79 -6.73 -7.06
CA GLN A 5 -0.54 -6.48 -6.48
C GLN A 5 -0.92 -7.58 -5.48
N ALA A 6 -0.63 -8.83 -5.79
CA ALA A 6 -0.87 -9.95 -4.89
C ALA A 6 -0.03 -9.83 -3.61
N LEU A 7 1.25 -9.51 -3.74
CA LEU A 7 2.15 -9.27 -2.61
C LEU A 7 1.60 -8.19 -1.68
N LEU A 8 1.28 -7.01 -2.21
CA LEU A 8 0.83 -5.87 -1.40
C LEU A 8 -0.52 -6.13 -0.73
N LEU A 9 -1.50 -6.67 -1.48
CA LEU A 9 -2.83 -6.94 -0.94
C LEU A 9 -2.80 -8.01 0.16
N SER A 10 -1.88 -8.98 0.09
CA SER A 10 -1.71 -10.01 1.13
C SER A 10 -1.18 -9.48 2.47
N ARG A 11 -0.83 -8.19 2.54
CA ARG A 11 -0.32 -7.50 3.73
C ARG A 11 -1.24 -6.39 4.25
N ILE A 12 -2.42 -6.24 3.66
CA ILE A 12 -3.44 -5.29 4.13
C ILE A 12 -4.53 -6.08 4.84
N ARG A 13 -4.87 -5.66 6.05
CA ARG A 13 -5.97 -6.25 6.84
C ARG A 13 -7.16 -5.29 6.86
N GLU A 14 -8.35 -5.84 6.93
CA GLU A 14 -9.56 -5.05 7.20
C GLU A 14 -9.89 -5.14 8.69
N VAL A 15 -10.16 -3.98 9.29
CA VAL A 15 -10.63 -3.86 10.68
C VAL A 15 -11.97 -3.14 10.63
N GLU A 16 -13.04 -3.81 11.04
CA GLU A 16 -14.37 -3.23 11.10
C GLU A 16 -14.52 -2.31 12.32
N ASP A 17 -15.37 -1.29 12.19
CA ASP A 17 -15.77 -0.35 13.23
C ASP A 17 -14.60 0.37 13.94
N TYR A 18 -13.53 0.67 13.20
CA TYR A 18 -12.38 1.42 13.68
C TYR A 18 -12.07 2.66 12.81
N PRO A 19 -11.76 3.83 13.39
CA PRO A 19 -11.79 4.14 14.84
C PRO A 19 -13.21 4.33 15.39
N GLU A 20 -14.22 4.34 14.51
CA GLU A 20 -15.62 4.58 14.85
C GLU A 20 -16.54 3.60 14.10
N PRO A 21 -17.76 3.33 14.60
CA PRO A 21 -18.72 2.44 13.94
C PRO A 21 -19.03 2.81 12.49
N GLY A 22 -19.13 1.81 11.63
CA GLY A 22 -19.38 1.95 10.19
C GLY A 22 -18.13 2.16 9.34
N VAL A 23 -16.93 2.30 9.95
CA VAL A 23 -15.67 2.43 9.21
C VAL A 23 -15.02 1.06 9.00
N ARG A 24 -14.68 0.74 7.74
CA ARG A 24 -13.80 -0.40 7.42
C ARG A 24 -12.37 0.09 7.24
N PHE A 25 -11.60 0.07 8.32
CA PHE A 25 -10.22 0.51 8.33
C PHE A 25 -9.32 -0.46 7.57
N LYS A 26 -8.44 0.08 6.74
CA LYS A 26 -7.41 -0.67 6.03
C LYS A 26 -6.11 -0.55 6.80
N ASP A 27 -5.84 -1.56 7.62
CA ASP A 27 -4.59 -1.63 8.35
C ASP A 27 -3.45 -2.04 7.41
N ILE A 28 -2.62 -1.05 7.07
CA ILE A 28 -1.41 -1.23 6.25
C ILE A 28 -0.16 -1.48 7.10
N THR A 29 -0.26 -1.53 8.43
CA THR A 29 0.91 -1.74 9.29
C THR A 29 1.68 -3.02 8.97
N PRO A 30 1.05 -4.16 8.56
CA PRO A 30 1.82 -5.36 8.18
C PRO A 30 2.57 -5.17 6.85
N LEU A 31 2.05 -4.34 5.94
CA LEU A 31 2.73 -3.98 4.70
C LEU A 31 3.97 -3.15 5.01
N LEU A 32 3.85 -2.15 5.89
CA LEU A 32 4.97 -1.29 6.28
C LEU A 32 6.05 -2.05 7.07
N ALA A 33 5.68 -3.10 7.81
CA ALA A 33 6.60 -3.92 8.58
C ALA A 33 7.34 -5.00 7.74
N ASP A 34 6.85 -5.33 6.54
CA ASP A 34 7.45 -6.31 5.64
C ASP A 34 8.44 -5.59 4.69
N PRO A 35 9.77 -5.80 4.83
CA PRO A 35 10.76 -5.07 4.04
C PRO A 35 10.64 -5.30 2.53
N ALA A 36 10.25 -6.52 2.12
CA ALA A 36 10.13 -6.86 0.70
C ALA A 36 8.88 -6.20 0.10
N ALA A 37 7.76 -6.24 0.83
CA ALA A 37 6.54 -5.57 0.39
C ALA A 37 6.70 -4.04 0.37
N PHE A 38 7.37 -3.47 1.37
CA PHE A 38 7.60 -2.04 1.44
C PHE A 38 8.50 -1.53 0.30
N ALA A 39 9.59 -2.24 0.00
CA ALA A 39 10.46 -1.91 -1.13
C ALA A 39 9.70 -1.97 -2.46
N ALA A 40 8.94 -3.04 -2.70
CA ALA A 40 8.13 -3.17 -3.90
C ALA A 40 7.08 -2.04 -4.03
N LEU A 41 6.45 -1.64 -2.92
CA LEU A 41 5.53 -0.50 -2.90
C LEU A 41 6.23 0.80 -3.31
N THR A 42 7.39 1.11 -2.71
CA THR A 42 8.10 2.36 -3.00
C THR A 42 8.59 2.42 -4.44
N ASP A 43 9.07 1.31 -4.99
CA ASP A 43 9.48 1.22 -6.39
C ASP A 43 8.31 1.48 -7.33
N ALA A 44 7.16 0.86 -7.06
CA ALA A 44 5.95 1.06 -7.86
C ALA A 44 5.44 2.52 -7.81
N LEU A 45 5.52 3.17 -6.65
CA LEU A 45 5.16 4.58 -6.50
C LEU A 45 6.15 5.51 -7.24
N ALA A 46 7.46 5.21 -7.15
CA ALA A 46 8.48 5.95 -7.87
C ALA A 46 8.29 5.85 -9.39
N ASP A 47 8.01 4.65 -9.91
CA ASP A 47 7.70 4.43 -11.32
C ASP A 47 6.48 5.23 -11.78
N ILE A 48 5.45 5.35 -10.93
CA ILE A 48 4.29 6.19 -11.23
C ILE A 48 4.71 7.65 -11.36
N ALA A 49 5.49 8.18 -10.41
CA ALA A 49 5.95 9.56 -10.45
C ALA A 49 6.80 9.87 -11.69
N VAL A 50 7.69 8.95 -12.07
CA VAL A 50 8.48 9.06 -13.30
C VAL A 50 7.58 9.08 -14.53
N ARG A 51 6.62 8.15 -14.63
CA ARG A 51 5.70 8.06 -15.78
C ARG A 51 4.78 9.27 -15.93
N THR A 52 4.37 9.89 -14.82
CA THR A 52 3.49 11.05 -14.86
C THR A 52 4.23 12.36 -15.04
N GLY A 53 5.58 12.34 -15.02
CA GLY A 53 6.38 13.57 -15.09
C GLY A 53 6.22 14.45 -13.85
N ALA A 54 5.89 13.85 -12.69
CA ALA A 54 5.69 14.59 -11.46
C ALA A 54 7.01 15.28 -11.04
N THR A 55 6.96 16.60 -10.84
CA THR A 55 8.07 17.38 -10.31
C THR A 55 7.76 17.94 -8.94
N LYS A 56 8.79 18.36 -8.22
CA LYS A 56 8.62 19.18 -7.00
C LYS A 56 7.80 20.43 -7.35
N ILE A 57 6.88 20.80 -6.46
CA ILE A 57 6.15 22.08 -6.50
C ILE A 57 7.04 23.20 -5.97
#